data_AF-A0A5K7X6T3-F1
#
_entry.id   AF-A0A5K7X6T3-F1
#
_cell.length_a   1.000
_cell.length_b   1.000
_cell.length_c   1.000
_cell.angle_alpha   90.00
_cell.angle_beta   90.00
_cell.angle_gamma   90.00
#
_symmetry.space_group_name_H-M   'P 1'
#
loop_
_entity.id
_entity.type
_entity.pdbx_description
1 polymer ?
#
loop_
_entity_poly.entity_id
_entity_poly.type
_entity_poly.pdbx_seq_one_letter_code
_entity_poly.pdbx_strand_id
1 'polypeptide(L)'
;MPFASLPHALIGHVPILVGYVEPTSHGADPAAVVVFLALAFGVPALGLVLMATDVRRYLRSLGRALVVVTYAVRPGIPYWARKRRPPCLETLDLELPCTEKQVLAAYRRKVKELHPDKGGSLQKFLQLQRHYEQAMYLARNSSAKGDGERKRRREKATTANR
;
A
#
# COMPACT_ATOMS: atom_id res chain seq x y z
N MET A 1 -94.28 -1.26 -36.19
CA MET A 1 -93.48 -0.97 -37.38
C MET A 1 -93.03 0.48 -37.29
N PRO A 2 -91.81 0.74 -36.79
CA PRO A 2 -90.85 1.47 -37.62
C PRO A 2 -89.43 0.88 -37.57
N PHE A 3 -88.75 0.96 -38.71
CA PHE A 3 -87.33 0.68 -38.94
C PHE A 3 -86.43 1.73 -38.25
N ALA A 4 -85.32 1.29 -37.64
CA ALA A 4 -84.16 2.12 -37.30
C ALA A 4 -82.92 1.20 -37.21
N SER A 5 -82.14 1.07 -38.29
CA SER A 5 -80.87 1.77 -38.50
C SER A 5 -79.72 1.27 -37.60
N LEU A 6 -78.91 0.38 -38.16
CA LEU A 6 -77.54 0.09 -37.70
C LEU A 6 -76.66 1.32 -37.90
N PRO A 7 -75.67 1.55 -37.01
CA PRO A 7 -74.40 2.09 -37.46
C PRO A 7 -73.23 1.16 -37.13
N HIS A 8 -72.55 0.84 -38.23
CA HIS A 8 -71.12 0.60 -38.40
C HIS A 8 -70.16 0.95 -37.25
N ALA A 9 -69.20 0.02 -37.13
CA ALA A 9 -67.76 0.24 -37.03
C ALA A 9 -67.22 0.92 -35.76
N LEU A 10 -66.28 0.23 -35.10
CA LEU A 10 -65.04 0.81 -34.58
C LEU A 10 -64.07 -0.34 -34.29
N ILE A 11 -63.38 -0.80 -35.35
CA ILE A 11 -62.14 -1.58 -35.23
C ILE A 11 -61.06 -0.56 -34.85
N GLY A 12 -60.63 -0.61 -33.58
CA GLY A 12 -59.54 0.22 -33.09
C GLY A 12 -58.23 -0.14 -33.80
N HIS A 13 -57.75 0.80 -34.61
CA HIS A 13 -56.41 0.75 -35.19
C HIS A 13 -55.35 0.74 -34.09
N VAL A 14 -54.53 -0.31 -34.07
CA VAL A 14 -53.23 -0.33 -33.38
C VAL A 14 -52.26 0.46 -34.25
N PRO A 15 -51.70 1.60 -33.81
CA PRO A 15 -50.64 2.27 -34.55
C PRO A 15 -49.35 1.47 -34.37
N ILE A 16 -49.12 0.55 -35.30
CA ILE A 16 -47.79 0.00 -35.58
C ILE A 16 -46.97 1.15 -36.16
N LEU A 17 -46.27 1.88 -35.28
CA LEU A 17 -45.23 2.83 -35.66
C LEU A 17 -43.97 2.03 -36.03
N VAL A 18 -44.06 1.25 -37.10
CA VAL A 18 -42.90 0.74 -37.83
C VAL A 18 -42.55 1.81 -38.83
N GLY A 19 -41.62 2.69 -38.43
CA GLY A 19 -40.94 3.60 -39.34
C GLY A 19 -40.21 2.79 -40.40
N TYR A 20 -40.82 2.67 -41.57
CA TYR A 20 -40.16 2.19 -42.78
C TYR A 20 -39.10 3.22 -43.16
N VAL A 21 -37.85 2.90 -42.86
CA VAL A 21 -36.69 3.56 -43.47
C VAL A 21 -36.59 3.04 -44.91
N GLU A 22 -36.76 3.93 -45.89
CA GLU A 22 -36.57 3.62 -47.30
C GLU A 22 -35.11 3.22 -47.59
N PRO A 23 -34.84 2.06 -48.22
CA PRO A 23 -33.51 1.68 -48.62
C PRO A 23 -33.16 2.32 -49.98
N THR A 24 -32.30 3.33 -49.98
CA THR A 24 -31.67 3.79 -51.22
C THR A 24 -30.63 2.77 -51.68
N SER A 25 -30.83 2.29 -52.91
CA SER A 25 -29.92 1.39 -53.62
C SER A 25 -28.55 2.03 -53.80
N HIS A 26 -27.51 1.36 -53.30
CA HIS A 26 -26.06 1.53 -53.52
C HIS A 26 -25.21 2.27 -52.47
N GLY A 27 -25.76 2.64 -51.31
CA GLY A 27 -24.97 2.99 -50.13
C GLY A 27 -25.30 2.04 -48.99
N ALA A 28 -24.31 1.55 -48.24
CA ALA A 28 -24.60 0.88 -46.98
C ALA A 28 -25.42 1.81 -46.09
N ASP A 29 -26.53 1.32 -45.51
CA ASP A 29 -27.37 2.11 -44.61
C ASP A 29 -26.50 2.66 -43.47
N PRO A 30 -26.32 3.99 -43.38
CA PRO A 30 -25.44 4.58 -42.39
C PRO A 30 -25.86 4.21 -40.96
N ALA A 31 -27.15 3.99 -40.72
CA ALA A 31 -27.64 3.53 -39.41
C ALA A 31 -27.12 2.13 -39.09
N ALA A 32 -27.17 1.20 -40.05
CA ALA A 32 -26.65 -0.14 -39.89
C ALA A 32 -25.13 -0.15 -39.66
N VAL A 33 -24.39 0.71 -40.38
CA VAL A 33 -22.93 0.85 -40.22
C VAL A 33 -22.58 1.40 -38.84
N VAL A 34 -23.29 2.41 -38.35
CA VAL A 34 -23.06 2.99 -37.01
C VAL A 34 -23.37 1.97 -35.91
N VAL A 35 -24.47 1.23 -36.02
CA VAL A 35 -24.82 0.17 -35.06
C VAL A 35 -23.76 -0.94 -35.07
N PHE A 36 -23.30 -1.36 -36.25
CA PHE A 36 -22.27 -2.37 -36.37
C PHE A 36 -20.94 -1.91 -35.74
N LEU A 37 -20.51 -0.67 -36.01
CA LEU A 37 -19.30 -0.10 -35.40
C LEU A 37 -19.43 0.03 -33.88
N ALA A 38 -20.58 0.49 -33.39
CA ALA A 38 -20.84 0.60 -31.97
C ALA A 38 -20.75 -0.77 -31.26
N LEU A 39 -21.23 -1.84 -31.89
CA LEU A 39 -21.10 -3.20 -31.35
C LEU A 39 -19.68 -3.74 -31.48
N ALA A 40 -19.06 -3.58 -32.66
CA ALA A 40 -17.72 -4.08 -32.97
C ALA A 40 -16.64 -3.49 -32.05
N PHE A 41 -16.76 -2.21 -31.67
CA PHE A 41 -15.80 -1.55 -30.78
C PHE A 41 -16.30 -1.43 -29.34
N GLY A 42 -17.60 -1.26 -29.14
CA GLY A 42 -18.19 -1.08 -27.81
C GLY A 42 -18.06 -2.33 -26.95
N VAL A 43 -18.30 -3.52 -27.51
CA VAL A 43 -18.21 -4.77 -26.75
C VAL A 43 -16.76 -5.07 -26.30
N PRO A 44 -15.73 -5.00 -27.16
CA PRO A 44 -14.34 -5.16 -26.72
C PRO A 44 -13.88 -4.07 -25.73
N ALA A 45 -14.24 -2.81 -25.97
CA ALA A 45 -13.88 -1.71 -25.07
C ALA A 45 -14.51 -1.90 -23.68
N LEU A 46 -15.78 -2.29 -23.62
CA LEU A 46 -16.47 -2.59 -22.36
C LEU A 46 -15.81 -3.78 -21.64
N GLY A 47 -15.44 -4.82 -22.37
CA GLY A 47 -14.69 -5.96 -21.82
C GLY A 47 -13.36 -5.56 -21.21
N LEU A 48 -12.58 -4.71 -21.90
CA LEU A 48 -11.31 -4.19 -21.39
C LEU A 48 -11.49 -3.32 -20.14
N VAL A 49 -12.52 -2.48 -20.09
CA VAL A 49 -12.82 -1.65 -18.91
C VAL A 49 -13.19 -2.53 -17.73
N LEU A 50 -14.08 -3.51 -17.91
CA LEU A 50 -14.47 -4.44 -16.84
C LEU A 50 -13.25 -5.20 -16.32
N MET A 51 -12.43 -5.77 -17.21
CA MET A 51 -11.24 -6.50 -16.81
C MET A 51 -10.22 -5.59 -16.07
N ALA A 52 -10.01 -4.37 -16.54
CA ALA A 52 -9.14 -3.40 -15.88
C ALA A 52 -9.67 -2.99 -14.50
N THR A 53 -10.98 -2.84 -14.33
CA THR A 53 -11.58 -2.51 -13.03
C THR A 53 -11.43 -3.63 -12.02
N ASP A 54 -11.62 -4.89 -12.43
CA ASP A 54 -11.43 -6.04 -11.55
C ASP A 54 -9.96 -6.26 -11.18
N VAL A 55 -9.04 -6.07 -12.12
CA VAL A 55 -7.59 -6.10 -11.81
C VAL A 55 -7.24 -5.03 -10.78
N ARG A 56 -7.75 -3.81 -10.92
CA ARG A 56 -7.52 -2.74 -9.93
C ARG A 56 -8.13 -3.06 -8.56
N ARG A 57 -9.33 -3.66 -8.52
CA ARG A 57 -9.97 -4.11 -7.27
C ARG A 57 -9.17 -5.23 -6.62
N TYR A 58 -8.72 -6.21 -7.42
CA TYR A 58 -7.90 -7.33 -6.98
C TYR A 58 -6.60 -6.82 -6.34
N LEU A 59 -5.86 -5.94 -7.04
CA LEU A 59 -4.64 -5.34 -6.51
C LEU A 59 -4.89 -4.53 -5.22
N ARG A 60 -6.00 -3.80 -5.14
CA ARG A 60 -6.36 -3.06 -3.92
C ARG A 60 -6.69 -3.98 -2.74
N SER A 61 -7.33 -5.12 -3.00
CA SER A 61 -7.61 -6.14 -1.98
C SER A 61 -6.33 -6.85 -1.51
N LEU A 62 -5.43 -7.15 -2.45
CA LEU A 62 -4.13 -7.76 -2.19
C LEU A 62 -3.27 -6.87 -1.30
N GLY A 63 -3.27 -5.55 -1.54
CA GLY A 63 -2.57 -4.60 -0.68
C GLY A 63 -3.04 -4.66 0.79
N ARG A 64 -4.35 -4.79 1.02
CA ARG A 64 -4.90 -4.93 2.38
C ARG A 64 -4.51 -6.27 3.00
N ALA A 65 -4.61 -7.36 2.25
CA ALA A 65 -4.19 -8.69 2.71
C ALA A 65 -2.70 -8.71 3.07
N LEU A 66 -1.84 -8.08 2.25
CA LEU A 66 -0.41 -7.98 2.49
C LEU A 66 -0.10 -7.19 3.78
N VAL A 67 -0.81 -6.09 4.03
CA VAL A 67 -0.66 -5.32 5.29
C VAL A 67 -1.09 -6.15 6.50
N VAL A 68 -2.19 -6.91 6.39
CA VAL A 68 -2.65 -7.78 7.48
C VAL A 68 -1.65 -8.89 7.74
N VAL A 69 -1.15 -9.56 6.70
CA VAL A 69 -0.16 -10.63 6.83
C VAL A 69 1.16 -10.09 7.39
N THR A 70 1.64 -8.94 6.92
CA THR A 70 2.88 -8.33 7.46
C THR A 70 2.73 -7.93 8.93
N TYR A 71 1.55 -7.46 9.34
CA TYR A 71 1.25 -7.16 10.73
C TYR A 71 1.10 -8.42 11.60
N ALA A 72 0.46 -9.47 11.07
CA ALA A 72 0.28 -10.75 11.75
C ALA A 72 1.59 -11.55 11.89
N VAL A 73 2.49 -11.46 10.90
CA VAL A 73 3.80 -12.13 10.90
C VAL A 73 4.84 -11.36 11.72
N ARG A 74 4.66 -10.04 11.90
CA ARG A 74 5.49 -9.22 12.80
C ARG A 74 4.61 -8.37 13.72
N PRO A 75 3.97 -8.97 14.75
CA PRO A 75 3.33 -8.22 15.83
C PRO A 75 4.44 -7.62 16.69
N GLY A 76 5.08 -6.56 16.21
CA GLY A 76 6.40 -6.20 16.69
C GLY A 76 6.65 -4.71 16.64
N ILE A 77 6.25 -4.04 17.73
CA ILE A 77 6.73 -2.75 18.21
C ILE A 77 6.45 -1.59 17.23
N PRO A 78 5.61 -0.60 17.61
CA PRO A 78 5.31 0.52 16.73
C PRO A 78 6.59 1.26 16.31
N TYR A 79 6.58 1.84 15.11
CA TYR A 79 7.78 2.40 14.48
C TYR A 79 8.49 3.46 15.35
N TRP A 80 7.75 4.20 16.17
CA TRP A 80 8.31 5.18 17.10
C TRP A 80 9.12 4.53 18.23
N ALA A 81 8.73 3.34 18.69
CA ALA A 81 9.48 2.57 19.68
C ALA A 81 10.74 1.95 19.06
N ARG A 82 10.69 1.51 17.78
CA ARG A 82 11.89 1.10 17.03
C ARG A 82 12.92 2.22 16.86
N LYS A 83 12.48 3.48 16.85
CA LYS A 83 13.37 4.64 16.78
C LYS A 83 14.23 4.79 18.05
N ARG A 84 13.71 4.37 19.21
CA ARG A 84 14.46 4.35 20.48
C ARG A 84 15.24 3.06 20.69
N ARG A 85 14.72 1.94 20.18
CA ARG A 85 15.26 0.59 20.39
C ARG A 85 15.39 -0.17 19.07
N PRO A 86 16.42 0.10 18.25
CA PRO A 86 16.71 -0.69 17.06
C PRO A 86 17.05 -2.14 17.45
N PRO A 87 16.86 -3.12 16.54
CA PRO A 87 17.05 -4.55 16.86
C PRO A 87 18.43 -4.89 17.44
N CYS A 88 19.48 -4.18 17.02
CA CYS A 88 20.82 -4.35 17.56
C CYS A 88 20.93 -3.98 19.04
N LEU A 89 20.22 -2.95 19.49
CA LEU A 89 20.18 -2.55 20.91
C LEU A 89 19.21 -3.40 21.72
N GLU A 90 18.15 -3.92 21.09
CA GLU A 90 17.23 -4.88 21.73
C GLU A 90 17.96 -6.15 22.18
N THR A 91 18.80 -6.74 21.32
CA THR A 91 19.60 -7.93 21.69
C THR A 91 20.61 -7.68 22.81
N LEU A 92 21.07 -6.44 22.95
CA LEU A 92 21.98 -6.00 24.02
C LEU A 92 21.24 -5.46 25.25
N ASP A 93 19.90 -5.44 25.21
CA ASP A 93 19.04 -4.90 26.26
C ASP A 93 19.35 -3.42 26.60
N LEU A 94 19.57 -2.60 25.56
CA LEU A 94 19.90 -1.18 25.66
C LEU A 94 18.87 -0.31 24.92
N GLU A 95 18.81 0.97 25.30
CA GLU A 95 17.99 2.01 24.65
C GLU A 95 18.83 3.25 24.32
N LEU A 96 18.41 4.00 23.29
CA LEU A 96 19.03 5.29 22.97
C LEU A 96 18.56 6.40 23.94
N PRO A 97 19.44 7.33 24.36
CA PRO A 97 20.86 7.44 24.00
C PRO A 97 21.75 6.52 24.85
N CYS A 98 22.58 5.70 24.21
CA CYS A 98 23.54 4.82 24.87
C CYS A 98 24.98 5.29 24.65
N THR A 99 25.85 5.04 25.63
CA THR A 99 27.30 5.31 25.51
C THR A 99 28.09 4.07 25.11
N GLU A 100 29.26 4.25 24.52
CA GLU A 100 30.15 3.12 24.14
C GLU A 100 30.45 2.18 25.32
N LYS A 101 30.67 2.76 26.51
CA LYS A 101 30.94 2.01 27.73
C LYS A 101 29.77 1.10 28.11
N GLN A 102 28.53 1.57 27.93
CA GLN A 102 27.33 0.77 28.19
C GLN A 102 27.19 -0.37 27.19
N VAL A 103 27.45 -0.11 25.90
CA VAL A 103 27.43 -1.13 24.84
C VAL A 103 28.45 -2.23 25.14
N LEU A 104 29.68 -1.87 25.52
CA LEU A 104 30.72 -2.83 25.92
C LEU A 104 30.35 -3.64 27.16
N ALA A 105 29.77 -3.01 28.18
CA ALA A 105 29.34 -3.70 29.40
C ALA A 105 28.22 -4.71 29.12
N ALA A 106 27.23 -4.33 28.31
CA ALA A 106 26.14 -5.20 27.89
C ALA A 106 26.65 -6.37 27.02
N TYR A 107 27.56 -6.10 26.09
CA TYR A 107 28.19 -7.13 25.27
C TYR A 107 28.92 -8.17 26.13
N ARG A 108 29.75 -7.73 27.09
CA ARG A 108 30.47 -8.65 27.99
C ARG A 108 29.54 -9.54 28.81
N ARG A 109 28.39 -9.02 29.24
CA ARG A 109 27.36 -9.82 29.91
C ARG A 109 26.80 -10.89 28.97
N LYS A 110 26.39 -10.49 27.76
CA LYS A 110 25.79 -11.40 26.77
C LYS A 110 26.75 -12.46 26.24
N VAL A 111 28.02 -12.11 26.06
CA VAL A 111 29.07 -13.06 25.67
C VAL A 111 29.22 -14.15 26.72
N LYS A 112 29.21 -13.81 28.01
CA LYS A 112 29.31 -14.81 29.09
C LYS A 112 28.15 -15.79 29.10
N GLU A 113 26.96 -15.35 28.70
CA GLU A 113 25.72 -16.15 28.61
C GLU A 113 25.70 -17.03 27.35
N LEU A 114 26.15 -16.50 26.19
CA LEU A 114 25.97 -17.12 24.87
C LEU A 114 27.25 -17.77 24.31
N HIS A 115 28.31 -17.88 25.10
CA HIS A 115 29.59 -18.40 24.62
C HIS A 115 29.47 -19.87 24.14
N PRO A 116 30.01 -20.23 22.96
CA PRO A 116 29.95 -21.60 22.46
C PRO A 116 30.62 -22.63 23.38
N ASP A 117 31.73 -22.27 24.02
CA ASP A 117 32.43 -23.15 24.98
C ASP A 117 31.59 -23.53 26.21
N LYS A 118 30.50 -22.81 26.48
CA LYS A 118 29.54 -23.12 27.56
C LYS A 118 28.27 -23.82 27.04
N GLY A 119 28.31 -24.36 25.82
CA GLY A 119 27.16 -24.98 25.15
C GLY A 119 26.28 -23.99 24.38
N GLY A 120 26.75 -22.76 24.14
CA GLY A 120 26.06 -21.79 23.27
C GLY A 120 26.14 -22.17 21.80
N SER A 121 25.21 -21.67 20.98
CA SER A 121 25.28 -21.85 19.53
C SER A 121 26.19 -20.80 18.88
N LEU A 122 27.14 -21.23 18.05
CA LEU A 122 28.01 -20.35 17.28
C LEU A 122 27.23 -19.30 16.46
N GLN A 123 26.11 -19.69 15.87
CA GLN A 123 25.26 -18.78 15.09
C GLN A 123 24.73 -17.60 15.91
N LYS A 124 24.23 -17.84 17.13
CA LYS A 124 23.76 -16.78 18.04
C LYS A 124 24.91 -15.86 18.46
N PHE A 125 26.12 -16.41 18.64
CA PHE A 125 27.30 -15.61 18.97
C PHE A 125 27.70 -14.67 17.82
N LEU A 126 27.76 -15.17 16.58
CA LEU A 126 28.04 -14.34 15.41
C LEU A 126 26.97 -13.26 15.20
N GLN A 127 25.70 -13.58 15.47
CA GLN A 127 24.62 -12.61 15.42
C GLN A 127 24.79 -11.51 16.49
N LEU A 128 25.13 -11.90 17.73
CA LEU A 128 25.44 -10.96 18.81
C LEU A 128 26.60 -10.03 18.43
N GLN A 129 27.65 -10.56 17.81
CA GLN A 129 28.80 -9.77 17.36
C GLN A 129 28.39 -8.71 16.31
N ARG A 130 27.60 -9.10 15.31
CA ARG A 130 27.07 -8.14 14.31
C ARG A 130 26.23 -7.04 14.96
N HIS A 131 25.40 -7.39 15.93
CA HIS A 131 24.60 -6.40 16.66
C HIS A 131 25.45 -5.47 17.53
N TYR A 132 26.53 -5.98 18.13
CA TYR A 132 27.49 -5.17 18.86
C TYR A 132 28.18 -4.12 17.96
N GLU A 133 28.65 -4.52 16.78
CA GLU A 133 29.29 -3.60 15.83
C GLU A 133 28.32 -2.48 15.40
N GLN A 134 27.07 -2.85 15.10
CA GLN A 134 26.01 -1.89 14.77
C GLN A 134 25.70 -0.95 15.95
N ALA A 135 25.61 -1.47 17.17
CA ALA A 135 25.34 -0.66 18.36
C ALA A 135 26.47 0.34 18.64
N MET A 136 27.73 -0.07 18.47
CA MET A 136 28.90 0.81 18.62
C MET A 136 28.89 1.97 17.61
N TYR A 137 28.55 1.67 16.35
CA TYR A 137 28.39 2.69 15.33
C TYR A 137 27.31 3.72 15.71
N LEU A 138 26.16 3.27 16.21
CA LEU A 138 25.08 4.15 16.66
C LEU A 138 25.47 4.99 17.88
N ALA A 139 26.18 4.42 18.85
CA ALA A 139 26.63 5.14 20.04
C ALA A 139 27.58 6.29 19.66
N ARG A 140 28.53 6.05 18.73
CA ARG A 140 29.47 7.05 18.20
C ARG A 140 28.79 8.18 17.45
N ASN A 141 27.83 7.85 16.60
CA ASN A 141 27.11 8.87 15.84
C ASN A 141 26.18 9.69 16.75
N SER A 142 25.67 9.09 17.82
CA SER A 142 24.79 9.76 18.78
C SER A 142 25.55 10.77 19.65
N SER A 143 26.79 10.48 20.06
CA SER A 143 27.63 11.45 20.79
C SER A 143 28.01 12.64 19.91
N ALA A 144 28.44 12.40 18.66
CA ALA A 144 28.79 13.47 17.72
C ALA A 144 27.63 14.44 17.45
N LYS A 145 26.40 13.92 17.34
CA LYS A 145 25.20 14.75 17.13
C LYS A 145 24.88 15.62 18.35
N GLY A 146 25.03 15.09 19.57
CA GLY A 146 24.78 15.81 20.82
C GLY A 146 25.71 17.02 21.00
N ASP A 147 26.99 16.87 20.64
CA ASP A 147 27.98 17.94 20.77
C ASP A 147 27.75 19.08 19.76
N GLY A 148 27.40 18.73 18.52
CA GLY A 148 27.05 19.72 17.49
C GLY A 148 25.83 20.55 17.85
N GLU A 149 24.79 19.95 18.42
CA GLU A 149 23.59 20.68 18.85
C GLU A 149 23.87 21.61 20.03
N ARG A 150 24.69 21.17 21.00
CA ARG A 150 25.13 22.02 22.12
C ARG A 150 25.89 23.25 21.64
N LYS A 151 26.82 23.10 20.68
CA LYS A 151 27.57 24.22 20.11
C LYS A 151 26.65 25.23 19.42
N ARG A 152 25.72 24.76 18.58
CA ARG A 152 24.72 25.62 17.91
C ARG A 152 23.83 26.38 18.89
N ARG A 153 23.41 25.75 19.99
CA ARG A 153 22.63 26.42 21.05
C ARG A 153 23.42 27.52 21.74
N ARG A 154 24.71 27.30 22.02
CA ARG A 154 25.60 28.31 22.60
C ARG A 154 25.78 29.50 21.66
N GLU A 155 26.05 29.25 20.37
CA GLU A 155 26.19 30.33 19.37
C GLU A 155 24.92 31.17 19.25
N LYS A 156 23.74 30.53 19.15
CA LYS A 156 22.45 31.25 19.11
C LYS A 156 22.20 32.09 20.37
N ALA A 157 22.54 31.56 21.55
CA ALA A 157 22.38 32.30 22.81
C ALA A 157 23.29 33.53 22.87
N THR A 158 24.52 33.44 22.34
CA THR A 158 25.42 34.59 22.24
C THR A 158 24.93 35.63 21.23
N THR A 159 24.35 35.21 20.10
CA THR A 159 23.82 36.13 19.08
C THR A 159 22.52 36.82 19.52
N ALA A 160 21.70 36.20 20.36
CA ALA A 160 20.42 36.77 20.81
C ALA A 160 20.56 37.84 21.91
N ASN A 161 21.73 37.95 22.55
CA ASN A 161 22.00 38.93 23.63
C ASN A 161 22.79 40.17 23.14
N ARG A 162 22.87 40.36 21.82
CA ARG A 162 23.52 41.50 21.17
C ARG A 162 22.49 42.26 20.36
#